data_AF-A0A933SKR8-F1
#
_entry.id   AF-A0A933SKR8-F1
#
_cell.length_a   1.000
_cell.length_b   1.000
_cell.length_c   1.000
_cell.angle_alpha   90.00
_cell.angle_beta   90.00
_cell.angle_gamma   90.00
#
_symmetry.space_group_name_H-M   'P 1'
#
loop_
_entity.id
_entity.type
_entity.pdbx_description
1 polymer ?
#
loop_
_entity_poly.entity_id
_entity_poly.type
_entity_poly.pdbx_seq_one_letter_code
_entity_poly.pdbx_strand_id
1 'polypeptide(L)'
;MIKKIIILLTIIFSISTILLGIAVYKFAKDIPDANLIKNYRPDLATEVYDISGKVIVQYFDKKNRIWVPMPDISNSLIDAVITAEDDTFFEHTGFNYKEIWNAFLENWEKGKFVRGGSTISQQLAKNVFLYKKKTIERKIKEVFLTYQIEKLIPKKRILELYLNEVEWGDGLYGIEAASRFYFDKHAYEINLSESAILASMLPNPKYFDPYKRLPRVIKRQQKILQLMLEGKKITKDEYEKALNYKLIMREEKAEKRFNIENLKYKNNKEAACYKNLIEEYLFERFGEDRLYRGGLKIKTGFDIEVHNNISAIITDSVKEPDKVFVALEGDIIKSIICLSDNSKVEMDNIKKKLESLGPPYNFYNYKIIDENDIPWDGLILETPSKQIS
;
A
#
# COMPACT_ATOMS: atom_id res chain seq x y z
N MET A 1 7.21 31.69 61.32
CA MET A 1 6.77 31.75 59.90
C MET A 1 7.63 30.89 58.97
N ILE A 2 8.97 31.00 59.01
CA ILE A 2 9.89 30.28 58.11
C ILE A 2 9.67 28.75 58.08
N LYS A 3 9.55 28.07 59.23
CA LYS A 3 9.29 26.62 59.27
C LYS A 3 8.01 26.20 58.52
N LYS A 4 6.94 26.99 58.61
CA LYS A 4 5.67 26.71 57.89
C LYS A 4 5.82 26.88 56.37
N ILE A 5 6.61 27.86 55.94
CA ILE A 5 6.92 28.08 54.52
C ILE A 5 7.74 26.92 53.95
N ILE A 6 8.78 26.47 54.68
CA ILE A 6 9.61 25.33 54.27
C ILE A 6 8.75 24.07 54.13
N ILE A 7 7.89 23.78 55.12
CA ILE A 7 6.98 22.62 55.06
C ILE A 7 6.05 22.68 53.85
N LEU A 8 5.46 23.85 53.57
CA LEU A 8 4.58 24.05 52.42
C LEU A 8 5.33 23.81 51.09
N LEU A 9 6.54 24.34 50.94
CA LEU A 9 7.37 24.15 49.74
C LEU A 9 7.74 22.67 49.55
N THR A 10 8.09 21.95 50.62
CA THR A 10 8.37 20.50 50.55
C THR A 10 7.13 19.69 50.16
N ILE A 11 5.93 20.07 50.63
CA ILE A 11 4.68 19.41 50.25
C ILE A 11 4.39 19.67 48.77
N ILE A 12 4.51 20.92 48.30
CA ILE A 12 4.32 21.27 46.89
C ILE A 12 5.30 20.50 45.99
N PHE A 13 6.56 20.40 46.40
CA PHE A 13 7.58 19.63 45.67
C PHE A 13 7.30 18.12 45.67
N SER A 14 6.82 17.57 46.78
CA SER A 14 6.44 16.15 46.87
C SER A 14 5.22 15.85 46.00
N ILE A 15 4.23 16.74 45.99
CA ILE A 15 3.05 16.61 45.12
C ILE A 15 3.46 16.74 43.65
N SER A 16 4.32 17.70 43.30
CA SER A 16 4.76 17.91 41.91
C SER A 16 5.57 16.73 41.38
N THR A 17 6.43 16.12 42.20
CA THR A 17 7.18 14.91 41.84
C THR A 17 6.28 13.70 41.68
N ILE A 18 5.27 13.52 42.54
CA ILE A 18 4.26 12.46 42.38
C ILE A 18 3.45 12.68 41.09
N LEU A 19 2.99 13.90 40.82
CA LEU A 19 2.25 14.22 39.60
C LEU A 19 3.09 14.02 38.34
N LEU A 20 4.37 14.42 38.38
CA LEU A 20 5.32 14.16 37.29
C LEU A 20 5.53 12.65 37.09
N GLY A 21 5.68 11.89 38.18
CA GLY A 21 5.80 10.43 38.13
C GLY A 21 4.56 9.77 37.51
N ILE A 22 3.36 10.21 37.88
CA ILE A 22 2.10 9.75 37.27
C ILE A 22 2.04 10.11 35.78
N ALA A 23 2.44 11.33 35.41
CA ALA A 23 2.46 11.77 34.03
C ALA A 23 3.44 10.95 33.18
N VAL A 24 4.66 10.70 33.69
CA VAL A 24 5.66 9.85 33.04
C VAL A 24 5.17 8.41 32.93
N TYR A 25 4.57 7.85 33.98
CA TYR A 25 4.02 6.50 33.98
C TYR A 25 2.90 6.34 32.93
N LYS A 26 1.95 7.28 32.88
CA LYS A 26 0.90 7.27 31.86
C LYS A 26 1.49 7.38 30.46
N PHE A 27 2.41 8.32 30.24
CA PHE A 27 3.08 8.51 28.96
C PHE A 27 3.79 7.23 28.50
N ALA A 28 4.52 6.55 29.40
CA ALA A 28 5.23 5.31 29.11
C ALA A 28 4.26 4.16 28.80
N LYS A 29 3.15 4.06 29.54
CA LYS A 29 2.10 3.05 29.29
C LYS A 29 1.39 3.25 27.94
N ASP A 30 1.32 4.48 27.46
CA ASP A 30 0.73 4.82 26.16
C ASP A 30 1.69 4.62 24.97
N ILE A 31 2.93 4.16 25.19
CA ILE A 31 3.85 3.79 24.10
C ILE A 31 3.50 2.37 23.63
N PRO A 32 3.21 2.16 22.34
CA PRO A 32 2.98 0.83 21.79
C PRO A 32 4.17 -0.12 22.02
N ASP A 33 3.90 -1.42 22.17
CA ASP A 33 4.96 -2.42 22.26
C ASP A 33 5.68 -2.57 20.92
N ALA A 34 6.95 -2.20 20.90
CA ALA A 34 7.79 -2.29 19.71
C ALA A 34 8.05 -3.74 19.28
N ASN A 35 7.90 -4.74 20.16
CA ASN A 35 8.10 -6.16 19.80
C ASN A 35 7.16 -6.64 18.70
N LEU A 36 5.99 -6.00 18.55
CA LEU A 36 5.07 -6.27 17.45
C LEU A 36 5.72 -6.10 16.08
N ILE A 37 6.82 -5.33 15.96
CA ILE A 37 7.54 -5.16 14.69
C ILE A 37 8.13 -6.46 14.14
N LYS A 38 8.49 -7.40 15.02
CA LYS A 38 9.11 -8.68 14.64
C LYS A 38 8.18 -9.52 13.76
N ASN A 39 6.90 -9.52 14.12
CA ASN A 39 5.83 -10.25 13.44
C ASN A 39 4.83 -9.28 12.79
N TYR A 40 5.27 -8.06 12.46
CA TYR A 40 4.38 -7.06 11.92
C TYR A 40 3.85 -7.49 10.57
N ARG A 41 2.52 -7.47 10.46
CA ARG A 41 1.80 -7.83 9.25
C ARG A 41 0.75 -6.77 8.98
N PRO A 42 0.94 -5.97 7.93
CA PRO A 42 0.00 -4.94 7.58
C PRO A 42 -1.26 -5.53 6.92
N ASP A 43 -2.37 -4.79 6.97
CA ASP A 43 -3.51 -5.06 6.09
C ASP A 43 -3.06 -4.98 4.63
N LEU A 44 -3.47 -5.95 3.82
CA LEU A 44 -3.12 -6.06 2.40
C LEU A 44 -4.37 -6.08 1.54
N ALA A 45 -4.25 -5.51 0.34
CA ALA A 45 -5.27 -5.60 -0.70
C ALA A 45 -5.38 -7.04 -1.22
N THR A 46 -6.60 -7.52 -1.37
CA THR A 46 -6.87 -8.77 -2.09
C THR A 46 -6.80 -8.51 -3.57
N GLU A 47 -6.09 -9.36 -4.32
CA GLU A 47 -5.97 -9.29 -5.78
C GLU A 47 -6.74 -10.43 -6.44
N VAL A 48 -7.60 -10.08 -7.40
CA VAL A 48 -8.30 -11.05 -8.25
C VAL A 48 -7.70 -11.02 -9.64
N TYR A 49 -7.23 -12.17 -10.11
CA TYR A 49 -6.57 -12.36 -11.40
C TYR A 49 -7.48 -13.10 -12.37
N ASP A 50 -7.36 -12.76 -13.65
CA ASP A 50 -7.93 -13.55 -14.74
C ASP A 50 -7.12 -14.84 -14.99
N ILE A 51 -7.57 -15.63 -15.96
CA ILE A 51 -6.93 -16.89 -16.32
C ILE A 51 -5.50 -16.71 -16.87
N SER A 52 -5.20 -15.55 -17.47
CA SER A 52 -3.88 -15.17 -17.96
C SER A 52 -2.93 -14.71 -16.85
N GLY A 53 -3.46 -14.39 -15.66
CA GLY A 53 -2.70 -13.87 -14.52
C GLY A 53 -2.71 -12.34 -14.42
N LYS A 54 -3.56 -11.64 -15.19
CA LYS A 54 -3.73 -10.19 -15.11
C LYS A 54 -4.70 -9.83 -13.99
N VAL A 55 -4.36 -8.83 -13.18
CA VAL A 55 -5.24 -8.32 -12.13
C VAL A 55 -6.48 -7.66 -12.74
N ILE A 56 -7.67 -8.18 -12.42
CA ILE A 56 -8.98 -7.67 -12.85
C ILE A 56 -9.50 -6.63 -11.86
N VAL A 57 -9.39 -6.94 -10.55
CA VAL A 57 -9.91 -6.11 -9.46
C VAL A 57 -9.07 -6.31 -8.21
N GLN A 58 -8.98 -5.26 -7.40
CA GLN A 58 -8.36 -5.28 -6.08
C GLN A 58 -9.38 -4.82 -5.05
N TYR A 59 -9.49 -5.55 -3.95
CA TYR A 59 -10.34 -5.20 -2.82
C TYR A 59 -9.48 -4.74 -1.65
N PHE A 60 -9.75 -3.55 -1.15
CA PHE A 60 -9.08 -2.96 0.02
C PHE A 60 -10.01 -1.97 0.71
N ASP A 61 -9.84 -1.76 2.01
CA ASP A 61 -10.62 -0.77 2.78
C ASP A 61 -10.11 0.67 2.52
N LYS A 62 -9.05 1.08 3.23
CA LYS A 62 -8.50 2.45 3.14
C LYS A 62 -7.10 2.53 2.54
N LYS A 63 -6.38 1.42 2.57
CA LYS A 63 -4.98 1.35 2.16
C LYS A 63 -4.88 0.29 1.08
N ASN A 64 -4.73 0.71 -0.18
CA ASN A 64 -4.32 -0.21 -1.22
C ASN A 64 -2.84 -0.53 -0.98
N ARG A 65 -2.59 -1.69 -0.36
CA ARG A 65 -1.26 -2.18 -0.06
C ARG A 65 -1.02 -3.53 -0.70
N ILE A 66 0.02 -3.61 -1.51
CA ILE A 66 0.52 -4.87 -2.06
C ILE A 66 1.90 -5.09 -1.46
N TRP A 67 2.07 -6.22 -0.78
CA TRP A 67 3.36 -6.60 -0.22
C TRP A 67 4.28 -7.12 -1.31
N VAL A 68 5.54 -6.67 -1.29
CA VAL A 68 6.62 -7.22 -2.12
C VAL A 68 7.86 -7.48 -1.25
N PRO A 69 8.46 -8.68 -1.30
CA PRO A 69 9.73 -8.95 -0.66
C PRO A 69 10.84 -8.03 -1.19
N MET A 70 11.77 -7.63 -0.33
CA MET A 70 12.86 -6.73 -0.73
C MET A 70 13.68 -7.20 -1.95
N PRO A 71 13.97 -8.51 -2.15
CA PRO A 71 14.65 -9.00 -3.35
C PRO A 71 13.91 -8.78 -4.67
N ASP A 72 12.59 -8.63 -4.61
CA ASP A 72 11.72 -8.41 -5.78
C ASP A 72 11.49 -6.90 -6.04
N ILE A 73 12.40 -6.06 -5.55
CA ILE A 73 12.43 -4.61 -5.76
C ILE A 73 13.71 -4.26 -6.50
N SER A 74 13.61 -3.43 -7.54
CA SER A 74 14.77 -2.95 -8.31
C SER A 74 15.80 -2.27 -7.40
N ASN A 75 17.08 -2.62 -7.58
CA ASN A 75 18.18 -2.00 -6.80
C ASN A 75 18.22 -0.47 -7.00
N SER A 76 17.99 0.01 -8.22
CA SER A 76 17.92 1.44 -8.52
C SER A 76 16.81 2.13 -7.73
N LEU A 77 15.70 1.44 -7.48
CA LEU A 77 14.58 1.94 -6.70
C LEU A 77 14.90 2.01 -5.22
N ILE A 78 15.48 0.95 -4.67
CA ILE A 78 15.98 0.94 -3.29
C ILE A 78 16.99 2.08 -3.08
N ASP A 79 17.94 2.22 -4.00
CA ASP A 79 18.98 3.25 -3.90
C ASP A 79 18.45 4.67 -4.03
N ALA A 80 17.47 4.90 -4.92
CA ALA A 80 16.81 6.20 -5.05
C ALA A 80 16.07 6.58 -3.77
N VAL A 81 15.37 5.64 -3.14
CA VAL A 81 14.66 5.88 -1.87
C VAL A 81 15.64 6.22 -0.74
N ILE A 82 16.69 5.41 -0.57
CA ILE A 82 17.73 5.67 0.43
C ILE A 82 18.34 7.05 0.18
N THR A 83 18.70 7.38 -1.06
CA THR A 83 19.31 8.68 -1.38
C THR A 83 18.38 9.85 -1.11
N ALA A 84 17.08 9.69 -1.34
CA ALA A 84 16.10 10.75 -1.17
C ALA A 84 15.71 10.99 0.30
N GLU A 85 15.63 9.93 1.10
CA GLU A 85 15.07 9.98 2.46
C GLU A 85 16.14 9.88 3.56
N ASP A 86 17.21 9.12 3.35
CA ASP A 86 18.20 8.78 4.39
C ASP A 86 19.48 8.18 3.78
N ASP A 87 20.33 9.03 3.20
CA ASP A 87 21.49 8.64 2.37
C ASP A 87 22.52 7.75 3.09
N THR A 88 22.61 7.88 4.41
CA THR A 88 23.50 7.13 5.31
C THR A 88 22.75 6.07 6.12
N PHE A 89 21.57 5.62 5.65
CA PHE A 89 20.69 4.69 6.37
C PHE A 89 21.39 3.47 6.99
N PHE A 90 22.34 2.88 6.27
CA PHE A 90 23.08 1.69 6.73
C PHE A 90 24.22 2.00 7.71
N GLU A 91 24.60 3.27 7.86
CA GLU A 91 25.73 3.71 8.70
C GLU A 91 25.30 4.06 10.12
N HIS A 92 24.04 4.46 10.34
CA HIS A 92 23.55 4.90 11.65
C HIS A 92 22.53 3.93 12.27
N THR A 93 22.31 4.03 13.58
CA THR A 93 21.35 3.20 14.34
C THR A 93 20.06 3.98 14.63
N GLY A 94 19.33 4.32 13.56
CA GLY A 94 18.01 4.99 13.64
C GLY A 94 18.02 6.52 13.66
N PHE A 95 19.14 7.17 13.98
CA PHE A 95 19.23 8.63 13.99
C PHE A 95 20.47 9.10 13.24
N ASN A 96 20.27 10.03 12.32
CA ASN A 96 21.34 10.73 11.63
C ASN A 96 21.55 12.10 12.28
N TYR A 97 22.42 12.15 13.31
CA TYR A 97 22.67 13.37 14.07
C TYR A 97 23.24 14.51 13.22
N LYS A 98 24.05 14.17 12.22
CA LYS A 98 24.63 15.13 11.28
C LYS A 98 23.52 15.80 10.45
N GLU A 99 22.60 15.01 9.90
CA GLU A 99 21.49 15.56 9.11
C GLU A 99 20.45 16.30 9.96
N ILE A 100 20.23 15.88 11.20
CA ILE A 100 19.42 16.66 12.16
C ILE A 100 20.04 18.05 12.38
N TRP A 101 21.35 18.12 12.58
CA TRP A 101 22.06 19.38 12.77
C TRP A 101 22.04 20.26 11.51
N ASN A 102 22.30 19.66 10.34
CA ASN A 102 22.24 20.36 9.05
C ASN A 102 20.84 20.92 8.77
N ALA A 103 19.79 20.13 9.01
CA ALA A 103 18.41 20.58 8.85
C ALA A 103 18.06 21.71 9.82
N PHE A 104 18.58 21.68 11.06
CA PHE A 104 18.39 22.76 12.02
C PHE A 104 19.02 24.08 11.53
N LEU A 105 20.28 24.05 11.10
CA LEU A 105 20.98 25.23 10.59
C LEU A 105 20.27 25.82 9.36
N GLU A 106 19.88 24.97 8.40
CA GLU A 106 19.20 25.44 7.18
C GLU A 106 17.83 26.08 7.48
N ASN A 107 17.07 25.50 8.42
CA ASN A 107 15.79 26.06 8.87
C ASN A 107 15.97 27.39 9.60
N TRP A 108 17.04 27.52 10.40
CA TRP A 108 17.41 28.75 11.10
C TRP A 108 17.77 29.86 10.12
N GLU A 109 18.67 29.58 9.16
CA GLU A 109 19.09 30.53 8.13
C GLU A 109 17.93 31.02 7.26
N LYS A 110 16.99 30.13 6.90
CA LYS A 110 15.85 30.47 6.05
C LYS A 110 14.64 31.02 6.82
N GLY A 111 14.70 31.04 8.16
CA GLY A 111 13.61 31.52 9.03
C GLY A 111 12.29 30.74 8.87
N LYS A 112 12.32 29.56 8.25
CA LYS A 112 11.14 28.72 8.00
C LYS A 112 11.53 27.25 7.91
N PHE A 113 10.58 26.36 8.20
CA PHE A 113 10.80 24.92 8.09
C PHE A 113 10.86 24.49 6.61
N VAL A 114 12.07 24.31 6.09
CA VAL A 114 12.35 23.92 4.71
C VAL A 114 12.77 22.45 4.55
N ARG A 115 13.39 21.86 5.58
CA ARG A 115 13.95 20.51 5.54
C ARG A 115 13.67 19.76 6.84
N GLY A 116 13.28 18.50 6.71
CA GLY A 116 13.20 17.56 7.83
C GLY A 116 14.46 16.72 7.93
N GLY A 117 14.80 16.29 9.14
CA GLY A 117 15.93 15.38 9.42
C GLY A 117 15.46 14.04 10.00
N SER A 118 14.34 13.49 9.53
CA SER A 118 13.84 12.19 10.03
C SER A 118 14.34 11.05 9.15
N THR A 119 14.89 10.02 9.77
CA THR A 119 15.44 8.82 9.11
C THR A 119 14.34 7.86 8.65
N ILE A 120 14.69 6.88 7.81
CA ILE A 120 13.77 5.80 7.40
C ILE A 120 13.19 5.07 8.62
N SER A 121 14.01 4.76 9.63
CA SER A 121 13.57 4.07 10.84
C SER A 121 12.59 4.89 11.67
N GLN A 122 12.81 6.21 11.77
CA GLN A 122 11.87 7.12 12.43
C GLN A 122 10.54 7.17 11.69
N GLN A 123 10.60 7.20 10.37
CA GLN A 123 9.40 7.20 9.54
C GLN A 123 8.63 5.88 9.62
N LEU A 124 9.32 4.74 9.67
CA LEU A 124 8.70 3.44 9.91
C LEU A 124 8.00 3.39 11.27
N ALA A 125 8.70 3.79 12.35
CA ALA A 125 8.13 3.86 13.69
C ALA A 125 6.84 4.70 13.72
N LYS A 126 6.87 5.86 13.06
CA LYS A 126 5.72 6.74 12.90
C LYS A 126 4.58 6.06 12.15
N ASN A 127 4.85 5.42 11.01
CA ASN A 127 3.83 4.89 10.12
C ASN A 127 3.15 3.63 10.69
N VAL A 128 3.90 2.77 11.37
CA VAL A 128 3.40 1.51 11.94
C VAL A 128 2.64 1.72 13.25
N PHE A 129 3.20 2.52 14.17
CA PHE A 129 2.74 2.54 15.56
C PHE A 129 1.99 3.81 15.97
N LEU A 130 2.16 4.91 15.24
CA LEU A 130 1.72 6.23 15.69
C LEU A 130 0.71 6.86 14.74
N TYR A 131 -0.12 7.75 15.27
CA TYR A 131 -1.06 8.53 14.47
C TYR A 131 -0.37 9.70 13.74
N LYS A 132 -0.93 10.16 12.60
CA LYS A 132 -0.30 11.19 11.75
C LYS A 132 -0.23 12.61 12.37
N LYS A 133 -1.01 12.92 13.42
CA LYS A 133 -1.05 14.27 14.06
C LYS A 133 0.31 14.67 14.64
N LYS A 134 0.82 15.83 14.22
CA LYS A 134 2.13 16.36 14.63
C LYS A 134 2.07 16.97 16.03
N THR A 135 2.47 16.22 17.06
CA THR A 135 2.66 16.70 18.44
C THR A 135 4.08 16.39 18.93
N ILE A 136 4.57 17.16 19.91
CA ILE A 136 5.85 16.88 20.59
C ILE A 136 5.79 15.52 21.27
N GLU A 137 4.67 15.22 21.93
CA GLU A 137 4.40 13.92 22.57
C GLU A 137 4.61 12.75 21.59
N ARG A 138 3.97 12.81 20.41
CA ARG A 138 4.15 11.80 19.37
C ARG A 138 5.61 11.70 18.93
N LYS A 139 6.32 12.83 18.78
CA LYS A 139 7.73 12.81 18.36
C LYS A 139 8.63 12.17 19.41
N ILE A 140 8.36 12.34 20.70
CA ILE A 140 9.09 11.66 21.77
C ILE A 140 8.81 10.14 21.70
N LYS A 141 7.55 9.72 21.53
CA LYS A 141 7.19 8.29 21.33
C LYS A 141 7.90 7.69 20.12
N GLU A 142 7.98 8.43 19.02
CA GLU A 142 8.69 8.04 17.80
C GLU A 142 10.18 7.78 18.07
N VAL A 143 10.85 8.63 18.86
CA VAL A 143 12.26 8.43 19.23
C VAL A 143 12.44 7.12 20.00
N PHE A 144 11.61 6.85 21.01
CA PHE A 144 11.69 5.59 21.77
C PHE A 144 11.43 4.37 20.90
N LEU A 145 10.40 4.40 20.05
CA LEU A 145 10.07 3.29 19.15
C LEU A 145 11.18 3.06 18.11
N THR A 146 11.74 4.12 17.54
CA THR A 146 12.86 4.02 16.58
C THR A 146 14.04 3.28 17.18
N TYR A 147 14.44 3.66 18.40
CA TYR A 147 15.53 3.00 19.10
C TYR A 147 15.25 1.51 19.36
N GLN A 148 14.01 1.18 19.74
CA GLN A 148 13.62 -0.22 19.95
C GLN A 148 13.62 -1.02 18.64
N ILE A 149 13.03 -0.49 17.56
CA ILE A 149 12.98 -1.16 16.25
C ILE A 149 14.39 -1.49 15.76
N GLU A 150 15.32 -0.54 15.83
CA GLU A 150 16.73 -0.72 15.44
C GLU A 150 17.46 -1.82 16.23
N LYS A 151 17.00 -2.13 17.45
CA LYS A 151 17.53 -3.25 18.24
C LYS A 151 16.83 -4.58 17.95
N LEU A 152 15.58 -4.55 17.51
CA LEU A 152 14.73 -5.72 17.41
C LEU A 152 14.83 -6.42 16.06
N ILE A 153 15.07 -5.67 14.98
CA ILE A 153 15.12 -6.18 13.60
C ILE A 153 16.29 -5.59 12.81
N PRO A 154 16.86 -6.33 11.83
CA PRO A 154 17.99 -5.86 11.05
C PRO A 154 17.61 -4.74 10.06
N LYS A 155 18.58 -3.90 9.69
CA LYS A 155 18.42 -2.79 8.73
C LYS A 155 17.70 -3.15 7.44
N LYS A 156 18.02 -4.31 6.86
CA LYS A 156 17.35 -4.80 5.64
C LYS A 156 15.85 -5.00 5.86
N ARG A 157 15.46 -5.59 7.01
CA ARG A 157 14.04 -5.77 7.36
C ARG A 157 13.34 -4.45 7.65
N ILE A 158 14.02 -3.48 8.29
CA ILE A 158 13.50 -2.13 8.50
C ILE A 158 13.18 -1.48 7.15
N LEU A 159 14.10 -1.56 6.20
CA LEU A 159 13.91 -0.97 4.88
C LEU A 159 12.79 -1.67 4.10
N GLU A 160 12.73 -3.00 4.12
CA GLU A 160 11.64 -3.76 3.51
C GLU A 160 10.26 -3.38 4.07
N LEU A 161 10.14 -3.32 5.40
CA LEU A 161 8.92 -2.87 6.06
C LEU A 161 8.57 -1.43 5.67
N TYR A 162 9.57 -0.54 5.62
CA TYR A 162 9.36 0.86 5.23
C TYR A 162 8.83 0.98 3.79
N LEU A 163 9.45 0.29 2.84
CA LEU A 163 9.06 0.33 1.42
C LEU A 163 7.63 -0.18 1.21
N ASN A 164 7.19 -1.15 2.03
CA ASN A 164 5.84 -1.71 2.01
C ASN A 164 4.80 -0.94 2.86
N GLU A 165 5.24 -0.14 3.84
CA GLU A 165 4.35 0.58 4.75
C GLU A 165 4.14 2.05 4.39
N VAL A 166 5.11 2.68 3.72
CA VAL A 166 4.99 4.11 3.39
C VAL A 166 3.92 4.36 2.33
N GLU A 167 3.28 5.53 2.44
CA GLU A 167 2.29 6.02 1.48
C GLU A 167 3.02 6.65 0.28
N TRP A 168 2.66 6.25 -0.94
CA TRP A 168 3.26 6.70 -2.20
C TRP A 168 2.31 7.56 -3.04
N GLY A 169 1.03 7.63 -2.64
CA GLY A 169 -0.03 8.38 -3.28
C GLY A 169 -1.27 8.37 -2.38
N ASP A 170 -2.36 9.00 -2.80
CA ASP A 170 -3.56 9.02 -1.96
C ASP A 170 -4.13 7.60 -1.78
N GLY A 171 -4.03 7.04 -0.57
CA GLY A 171 -4.51 5.68 -0.30
C GLY A 171 -3.61 4.56 -0.86
N LEU A 172 -2.47 4.91 -1.46
CA LEU A 172 -1.56 3.98 -2.09
C LEU A 172 -0.37 3.71 -1.16
N TYR A 173 -0.29 2.49 -0.65
CA TYR A 173 0.69 2.07 0.34
C TYR A 173 1.55 0.95 -0.22
N GLY A 174 2.84 0.99 0.06
CA GLY A 174 3.77 0.00 -0.46
C GLY A 174 4.20 0.24 -1.91
N ILE A 175 5.45 -0.11 -2.17
CA ILE A 175 6.15 0.25 -3.40
C ILE A 175 5.66 -0.52 -4.63
N GLU A 176 5.16 -1.74 -4.44
CA GLU A 176 4.58 -2.54 -5.51
C GLU A 176 3.28 -1.92 -6.02
N ALA A 177 2.41 -1.50 -5.09
CA ALA A 177 1.19 -0.79 -5.45
C ALA A 177 1.53 0.52 -6.19
N ALA A 178 2.55 1.26 -5.73
CA ALA A 178 3.04 2.47 -6.40
C ALA A 178 3.54 2.21 -7.84
N SER A 179 4.37 1.20 -8.01
CA SER A 179 4.97 0.82 -9.30
C SER A 179 3.90 0.49 -10.33
N ARG A 180 2.93 -0.36 -9.95
CA ARG A 180 1.80 -0.75 -10.81
C ARG A 180 0.90 0.44 -11.11
N PHE A 181 0.67 1.30 -10.13
CA PHE A 181 -0.20 2.47 -10.29
C PHE A 181 0.36 3.49 -11.29
N TYR A 182 1.63 3.88 -11.14
CA TYR A 182 2.22 4.97 -11.94
C TYR A 182 2.77 4.48 -13.29
N PHE A 183 3.26 3.24 -13.36
CA PHE A 183 4.03 2.75 -14.50
C PHE A 183 3.51 1.47 -15.13
N ASP A 184 2.48 0.84 -14.55
CA ASP A 184 1.99 -0.50 -14.97
C ASP A 184 3.07 -1.58 -14.93
N LYS A 185 3.98 -1.47 -13.96
CA LYS A 185 5.16 -2.33 -13.80
C LYS A 185 5.24 -2.90 -12.41
N HIS A 186 5.82 -4.08 -12.28
CA HIS A 186 6.26 -4.58 -10.98
C HIS A 186 7.45 -3.77 -10.45
N ALA A 187 7.64 -3.74 -9.13
CA ALA A 187 8.73 -3.00 -8.49
C ALA A 187 10.12 -3.42 -8.96
N TYR A 188 10.30 -4.68 -9.39
CA TYR A 188 11.56 -5.17 -9.97
C TYR A 188 11.82 -4.65 -11.40
N GLU A 189 10.80 -4.20 -12.13
CA GLU A 189 10.91 -3.70 -13.50
C GLU A 189 11.15 -2.18 -13.58
N ILE A 190 11.04 -1.50 -12.44
CA ILE A 190 11.20 -0.05 -12.36
C ILE A 190 12.65 0.34 -12.67
N ASN A 191 12.81 1.17 -13.70
CA ASN A 191 14.13 1.66 -14.12
C ASN A 191 14.60 2.84 -13.25
N LEU A 192 15.84 3.29 -13.47
CA LEU A 192 16.46 4.36 -12.68
C LEU A 192 15.73 5.72 -12.74
N SER A 193 15.19 6.11 -13.90
CA SER A 193 14.45 7.37 -14.03
C SER A 193 13.13 7.31 -13.26
N GLU A 194 12.38 6.22 -13.46
CA GLU A 194 11.11 5.92 -12.76
C GLU A 194 11.34 5.77 -11.24
N SER A 195 12.47 5.19 -10.84
CA SER A 195 12.90 5.06 -9.45
C SER A 195 13.02 6.42 -8.75
N ALA A 196 13.71 7.35 -9.40
CA ALA A 196 13.89 8.70 -8.88
C ALA A 196 12.58 9.51 -8.90
N ILE A 197 11.66 9.23 -9.84
CA ILE A 197 10.29 9.76 -9.79
C ILE A 197 9.59 9.26 -8.53
N LEU A 198 9.54 7.94 -8.29
CA LEU A 198 8.85 7.38 -7.12
C LEU A 198 9.41 7.94 -5.80
N ALA A 199 10.73 7.90 -5.64
CA ALA A 199 11.42 8.43 -4.46
C ALA A 199 11.17 9.93 -4.25
N SER A 200 10.97 10.71 -5.32
CA SER A 200 10.68 12.14 -5.21
C SER A 200 9.36 12.48 -4.52
N MET A 201 8.43 11.51 -4.46
CA MET A 201 7.07 11.69 -3.93
C MET A 201 7.01 11.53 -2.41
N LEU A 202 7.88 10.68 -1.84
CA LEU A 202 7.82 10.24 -0.43
C LEU A 202 7.67 11.35 0.61
N PRO A 203 8.31 12.53 0.50
CA PRO A 203 8.16 13.56 1.53
C PRO A 203 6.74 14.10 1.67
N ASN A 204 5.98 14.12 0.56
CA ASN A 204 4.59 14.55 0.54
C ASN A 204 3.88 13.97 -0.70
N PRO A 205 3.43 12.70 -0.65
CA PRO A 205 2.97 11.97 -1.82
C PRO A 205 1.79 12.65 -2.53
N LYS A 206 0.83 13.17 -1.76
CA LYS A 206 -0.33 13.89 -2.30
C LYS A 206 0.05 15.19 -3.00
N TYR A 207 1.12 15.85 -2.56
CA TYR A 207 1.59 17.09 -3.17
C TYR A 207 2.46 16.82 -4.40
N PHE A 208 3.34 15.83 -4.32
CA PHE A 208 4.26 15.42 -5.38
C PHE A 208 3.66 14.34 -6.29
N ASP A 209 2.37 14.45 -6.57
CA ASP A 209 1.69 13.58 -7.52
C ASP A 209 2.08 13.97 -8.97
N PRO A 210 2.74 13.09 -9.75
CA PRO A 210 3.18 13.39 -11.11
C PRO A 210 2.02 13.66 -12.07
N TYR A 211 0.82 13.12 -11.83
CA TYR A 211 -0.37 13.42 -12.65
C TYR A 211 -0.89 14.85 -12.42
N LYS A 212 -0.55 15.47 -11.29
CA LYS A 212 -1.00 16.82 -10.93
C LYS A 212 0.10 17.86 -11.07
N ARG A 213 1.36 17.49 -10.83
CA ARG A 213 2.49 18.43 -10.69
C ARG A 213 3.78 17.93 -11.32
N LEU A 214 3.70 17.35 -12.52
CA LEU A 214 4.85 16.77 -13.22
C LEU A 214 6.11 17.64 -13.22
N PRO A 215 6.08 18.96 -13.53
CA PRO A 215 7.31 19.77 -13.55
C PRO A 215 8.03 19.82 -12.19
N ARG A 216 7.29 19.79 -11.07
CA ARG A 216 7.89 19.78 -9.73
C ARG A 216 8.48 18.43 -9.36
N VAL A 217 7.81 17.36 -9.77
CA VAL A 217 8.29 15.98 -9.59
C VAL A 217 9.57 15.78 -10.39
N ILE A 218 9.61 16.19 -11.66
CA ILE A 218 10.81 16.11 -12.52
C ILE A 218 11.98 16.87 -11.89
N LYS A 219 11.77 18.12 -11.41
CA LYS A 219 12.84 18.87 -10.74
C LYS A 219 13.44 18.13 -9.54
N ARG A 220 12.60 17.43 -8.77
CA ARG A 220 13.06 16.62 -7.63
C ARG A 220 13.74 15.33 -8.08
N GLN A 221 13.21 14.67 -9.10
CA GLN A 221 13.84 13.49 -9.71
C GLN A 221 15.24 13.80 -10.21
N GLN A 222 15.44 14.91 -10.93
CA GLN A 222 16.76 15.36 -11.37
C GLN A 222 17.71 15.59 -10.18
N LYS A 223 17.20 16.17 -9.08
CA LYS A 223 18.01 16.36 -7.87
C LYS A 223 18.39 15.02 -7.21
N ILE A 224 17.48 14.05 -7.16
CA ILE A 224 17.76 12.72 -6.61
C ILE A 224 18.81 12.01 -7.48
N LEU A 225 18.65 12.02 -8.81
CA LEU A 225 19.64 11.45 -9.74
C LEU A 225 21.01 12.11 -9.56
N GLN A 226 21.06 13.42 -9.37
CA GLN A 226 22.31 14.14 -9.10
C GLN A 226 22.95 13.65 -7.79
N LEU A 227 22.17 13.51 -6.72
CA LEU A 227 22.66 13.00 -5.44
C LEU A 227 23.12 11.54 -5.55
N MET A 228 22.45 10.71 -6.35
CA MET A 228 22.88 9.32 -6.61
C MET A 228 24.22 9.27 -7.35
N LEU A 229 24.45 10.19 -8.30
CA LEU A 229 25.74 10.32 -8.99
C LEU A 229 26.84 10.80 -8.05
N GLU A 230 26.57 11.84 -7.24
CA GLU A 230 27.51 12.38 -6.25
C GLU A 230 27.88 11.31 -5.19
N GLY A 231 26.90 10.51 -4.77
CA GLY A 231 27.06 9.36 -3.87
C GLY A 231 27.63 8.10 -4.54
N LYS A 232 28.02 8.17 -5.82
CA LYS A 232 28.60 7.06 -6.62
C LYS A 232 27.72 5.80 -6.69
N LYS A 233 26.41 5.96 -6.54
CA LYS A 233 25.42 4.88 -6.70
C LYS A 233 25.11 4.58 -8.16
N ILE A 234 25.33 5.57 -9.03
CA ILE A 234 25.19 5.46 -10.47
C ILE A 234 26.39 6.09 -11.16
N THR A 235 26.66 5.64 -12.37
CA THR A 235 27.68 6.20 -13.26
C THR A 235 27.15 7.46 -13.96
N LYS A 236 28.08 8.22 -14.55
CA LYS A 236 27.72 9.40 -15.36
C LYS A 236 26.86 9.00 -16.58
N ASP A 237 27.13 7.86 -17.20
CA ASP A 237 26.35 7.37 -18.35
C ASP A 237 24.91 7.01 -17.93
N GLU A 238 24.74 6.31 -16.82
CA GLU A 238 23.41 6.00 -16.26
C GLU A 238 22.64 7.28 -15.87
N TYR A 239 23.32 8.26 -15.30
CA TYR A 239 22.74 9.57 -14.98
C TYR A 239 22.19 10.27 -16.24
N GLU A 240 23.00 10.39 -17.30
CA GLU A 240 22.58 11.04 -18.55
C GLU A 240 21.45 10.26 -19.24
N LYS A 241 21.51 8.92 -19.23
CA LYS A 241 20.42 8.07 -19.76
C LYS A 241 19.13 8.27 -18.97
N ALA A 242 19.20 8.34 -17.64
CA ALA A 242 18.03 8.55 -16.79
C ALA A 242 17.41 9.94 -16.97
N LEU A 243 18.23 10.98 -17.16
CA LEU A 243 17.76 12.34 -17.45
C LEU A 243 17.03 12.43 -18.81
N ASN A 244 17.55 11.73 -19.82
CA ASN A 244 16.99 11.73 -21.17
C ASN A 244 15.92 10.66 -21.40
N TYR A 245 15.60 9.86 -20.39
CA TYR A 245 14.55 8.85 -20.49
C TYR A 245 13.20 9.53 -20.73
N LYS A 246 12.53 9.13 -21.81
CA LYS A 246 11.15 9.54 -22.06
C LYS A 246 10.26 8.88 -21.02
N LEU A 247 9.80 9.66 -20.05
CA LEU A 247 8.90 9.17 -18.99
C LEU A 247 7.60 8.64 -19.61
N ILE A 248 7.39 7.33 -19.49
CA ILE A 248 6.14 6.67 -19.87
C ILE A 248 5.39 6.40 -18.57
N MET A 249 4.43 7.27 -18.26
CA MET A 249 3.47 6.99 -17.18
C MET A 249 2.28 6.25 -17.76
N ARG A 250 1.61 5.47 -16.93
CA ARG A 250 0.35 4.83 -17.28
C ARG A 250 -0.69 5.88 -17.70
N GLU A 251 -1.27 5.70 -18.88
CA GLU A 251 -2.13 6.69 -19.55
C GLU A 251 -3.48 6.89 -18.83
N GLU A 252 -4.06 5.82 -18.29
CA GLU A 252 -5.30 5.91 -17.52
C GLU A 252 -5.08 6.52 -16.14
N LYS A 253 -5.66 7.70 -15.91
CA LYS A 253 -5.70 8.33 -14.58
C LYS A 253 -6.43 7.43 -13.58
N ALA A 254 -5.77 7.17 -12.46
CA ALA A 254 -6.23 6.26 -11.42
C ALA A 254 -7.53 6.64 -10.70
N GLU A 255 -8.06 7.86 -10.86
CA GLU A 255 -9.40 8.23 -10.40
C GLU A 255 -10.49 7.27 -10.92
N LYS A 256 -10.22 6.55 -12.02
CA LYS A 256 -11.09 5.51 -12.58
C LYS A 256 -10.85 4.09 -12.05
N ARG A 257 -9.71 3.80 -11.41
CA ARG A 257 -9.32 2.44 -10.99
C ARG A 257 -9.19 2.24 -9.47
N PHE A 258 -8.83 3.28 -8.71
CA PHE A 258 -8.50 3.17 -7.28
C PHE A 258 -9.16 4.23 -6.41
N ASN A 259 -10.24 4.84 -6.88
CA ASN A 259 -10.94 5.83 -6.09
C ASN A 259 -11.60 5.16 -4.87
N ILE A 260 -10.98 5.33 -3.69
CA ILE A 260 -11.47 4.87 -2.39
C ILE A 260 -12.90 5.35 -2.14
N GLU A 261 -13.28 6.53 -2.66
CA GLU A 261 -14.64 7.04 -2.56
C GLU A 261 -15.65 6.36 -3.52
N ASN A 262 -15.18 5.61 -4.53
CA ASN A 262 -16.03 4.90 -5.49
C ASN A 262 -16.07 3.37 -5.31
N LEU A 263 -15.44 2.81 -4.26
CA LEU A 263 -15.70 1.40 -3.86
C LEU A 263 -17.17 1.19 -3.43
N LYS A 264 -17.94 2.28 -3.27
CA LYS A 264 -19.40 2.28 -3.20
C LYS A 264 -20.03 2.77 -4.50
N TYR A 265 -19.77 2.12 -5.64
CA TYR A 265 -20.38 2.44 -6.95
C TYR A 265 -19.76 3.64 -7.70
N LYS A 266 -18.71 3.41 -8.50
CA LYS A 266 -18.60 4.11 -9.81
C LYS A 266 -17.71 3.39 -10.83
N ASN A 267 -18.42 2.71 -11.73
CA ASN A 267 -18.08 2.09 -13.02
C ASN A 267 -16.72 2.46 -13.64
N ASN A 268 -15.78 1.53 -13.52
CA ASN A 268 -15.03 1.13 -14.70
C ASN A 268 -15.95 0.15 -15.48
N LYS A 269 -16.42 0.52 -16.68
CA LYS A 269 -17.49 -0.24 -17.38
C LYS A 269 -17.07 -1.66 -17.76
N GLU A 270 -15.78 -1.88 -18.01
CA GLU A 270 -15.26 -3.19 -18.40
C GLU A 270 -15.42 -4.21 -17.28
N ALA A 271 -16.13 -5.29 -17.59
CA ALA A 271 -16.44 -6.38 -16.67
C ALA A 271 -17.12 -5.95 -15.36
N ALA A 272 -17.81 -4.80 -15.32
CA ALA A 272 -18.45 -4.29 -14.11
C ALA A 272 -19.42 -5.32 -13.50
N CYS A 273 -20.20 -5.99 -14.35
CA CYS A 273 -21.11 -7.03 -13.91
C CYS A 273 -20.38 -8.21 -13.25
N TYR A 274 -19.30 -8.70 -13.89
CA TYR A 274 -18.49 -9.77 -13.32
C TYR A 274 -17.85 -9.36 -11.99
N LYS A 275 -17.33 -8.13 -11.88
CA LYS A 275 -16.70 -7.59 -10.67
C LYS A 275 -17.66 -7.51 -9.48
N ASN A 276 -18.91 -7.07 -9.70
CA ASN A 276 -19.92 -7.02 -8.65
C ASN A 276 -20.33 -8.43 -8.21
N LEU A 277 -20.52 -9.33 -9.17
CA LEU A 277 -20.88 -10.73 -8.95
C LEU A 277 -19.81 -11.49 -8.14
N ILE A 278 -18.54 -11.35 -8.53
CA ILE A 278 -17.43 -11.99 -7.80
C ILE A 278 -17.23 -11.34 -6.43
N GLU A 279 -17.39 -10.02 -6.28
CA GLU A 279 -17.28 -9.36 -4.97
C GLU A 279 -18.28 -9.91 -3.97
N GLU A 280 -19.56 -9.99 -4.35
CA GLU A 280 -20.61 -10.51 -3.47
C GLU A 280 -20.33 -11.97 -3.07
N TYR A 281 -19.94 -12.81 -4.03
CA TYR A 281 -19.60 -14.20 -3.76
C TYR A 281 -18.37 -14.30 -2.82
N LEU A 282 -17.33 -13.51 -3.05
CA LEU A 282 -16.13 -13.51 -2.22
C LEU A 282 -16.43 -12.96 -0.82
N PHE A 283 -17.32 -11.98 -0.72
CA PHE A 283 -17.79 -11.44 0.56
C PHE A 283 -18.56 -12.49 1.35
N GLU A 284 -19.50 -13.22 0.73
CA GLU A 284 -20.23 -14.32 1.37
C GLU A 284 -19.27 -15.44 1.81
N ARG A 285 -18.23 -15.73 1.01
CA ARG A 285 -17.29 -16.82 1.27
C ARG A 285 -16.26 -16.51 2.36
N PHE A 286 -15.69 -15.30 2.34
CA PHE A 286 -14.54 -14.93 3.16
C PHE A 286 -14.87 -13.94 4.29
N GLY A 287 -16.00 -13.25 4.20
CA GLY A 287 -16.35 -12.13 5.08
C GLY A 287 -15.59 -10.85 4.75
N GLU A 288 -16.09 -9.72 5.24
CA GLU A 288 -15.60 -8.37 4.95
C GLU A 288 -14.10 -8.22 5.28
N ASP A 289 -13.72 -8.52 6.52
CA ASP A 289 -12.34 -8.28 6.99
C ASP A 289 -11.31 -9.07 6.16
N ARG A 290 -11.61 -10.34 5.83
CA ARG A 290 -10.67 -11.16 5.05
C ARG A 290 -10.60 -10.72 3.60
N LEU A 291 -11.72 -10.29 3.00
CA LEU A 291 -11.75 -9.79 1.63
C LEU A 291 -10.97 -8.47 1.50
N TYR A 292 -11.20 -7.50 2.37
CA TYR A 292 -10.64 -6.15 2.23
C TYR A 292 -9.31 -5.91 2.96
N ARG A 293 -8.87 -6.82 3.85
CA ARG A 293 -7.61 -6.68 4.60
C ARG A 293 -6.73 -7.93 4.59
N GLY A 294 -7.24 -9.06 4.11
CA GLY A 294 -6.57 -10.36 4.21
C GLY A 294 -5.47 -10.62 3.19
N GLY A 295 -5.31 -9.79 2.17
CA GLY A 295 -4.25 -9.95 1.17
C GLY A 295 -4.38 -11.20 0.29
N LEU A 296 -5.61 -11.64 0.00
CA LEU A 296 -5.82 -12.87 -0.75
C LEU A 296 -5.36 -12.70 -2.20
N LYS A 297 -4.78 -13.76 -2.79
CA LYS A 297 -4.51 -13.85 -4.23
C LYS A 297 -5.44 -14.87 -4.86
N ILE A 298 -6.38 -14.42 -5.66
CA ILE A 298 -7.50 -15.22 -6.17
C ILE A 298 -7.42 -15.26 -7.69
N LYS A 299 -7.11 -16.41 -8.27
CA LYS A 299 -7.16 -16.58 -9.73
C LYS A 299 -8.51 -17.15 -10.13
N THR A 300 -9.21 -16.50 -11.05
CA THR A 300 -10.51 -16.97 -11.54
C THR A 300 -10.40 -17.55 -12.95
N GLY A 301 -11.47 -18.21 -13.38
CA GLY A 301 -11.64 -18.67 -14.75
C GLY A 301 -11.92 -17.56 -15.77
N PHE A 302 -12.19 -16.34 -15.31
CA PHE A 302 -12.50 -15.21 -16.18
C PHE A 302 -11.36 -14.91 -17.14
N ASP A 303 -11.71 -14.48 -18.34
CA ASP A 303 -10.76 -14.11 -19.38
C ASP A 303 -11.15 -12.73 -19.92
N ILE A 304 -10.30 -11.73 -19.65
CA ILE A 304 -10.59 -10.34 -20.01
C ILE A 304 -10.59 -10.13 -21.52
N GLU A 305 -9.80 -10.88 -22.28
CA GLU A 305 -9.71 -10.73 -23.72
C GLU A 305 -10.97 -11.31 -24.37
N VAL A 306 -11.38 -12.50 -23.95
CA VAL A 306 -12.66 -13.11 -24.34
C VAL A 306 -13.83 -12.20 -23.96
N HIS A 307 -13.82 -11.65 -22.75
CA HIS A 307 -14.85 -10.73 -22.29
C HIS A 307 -14.97 -9.50 -23.20
N ASN A 308 -13.86 -8.83 -23.51
CA ASN A 308 -13.85 -7.62 -24.32
C ASN A 308 -14.33 -7.90 -25.76
N ASN A 309 -13.87 -9.00 -26.38
CA ASN A 309 -14.27 -9.39 -27.72
C ASN A 309 -15.78 -9.67 -27.80
N ILE A 310 -16.32 -10.44 -26.85
CA ILE A 310 -17.75 -10.75 -26.82
C ILE A 310 -18.56 -9.49 -26.46
N SER A 311 -18.10 -8.68 -25.52
CA SER A 311 -18.80 -7.45 -25.10
C SER A 311 -18.96 -6.48 -26.26
N ALA A 312 -17.95 -6.33 -27.13
CA ALA A 312 -18.05 -5.50 -28.32
C ALA A 312 -19.17 -6.00 -29.26
N ILE A 313 -19.19 -7.30 -29.56
CA ILE A 313 -20.20 -7.92 -30.45
C ILE A 313 -21.62 -7.74 -29.88
N ILE A 314 -21.79 -8.03 -28.59
CA ILE A 314 -23.11 -8.02 -27.95
C ILE A 314 -23.64 -6.59 -27.80
N THR A 315 -22.80 -5.64 -27.39
CA THR A 315 -23.23 -4.23 -27.21
C THR A 315 -23.65 -3.60 -28.54
N ASP A 316 -23.03 -4.00 -29.65
CA ASP A 316 -23.40 -3.53 -30.99
C ASP A 316 -24.68 -4.20 -31.52
N SER A 317 -24.94 -5.45 -31.14
CA SER A 317 -26.00 -6.28 -31.72
C SER A 317 -27.30 -6.33 -30.91
N VAL A 318 -27.23 -6.11 -29.59
CA VAL A 318 -28.35 -6.33 -28.66
C VAL A 318 -28.66 -5.03 -27.93
N LYS A 319 -29.88 -4.52 -28.13
CA LYS A 319 -30.37 -3.27 -27.51
C LYS A 319 -31.27 -3.49 -26.29
N GLU A 320 -31.53 -4.74 -25.93
CA GLU A 320 -32.36 -5.08 -24.76
C GLU A 320 -31.51 -5.02 -23.49
N PRO A 321 -31.80 -4.12 -22.53
CA PRO A 321 -30.97 -3.91 -21.34
C PRO A 321 -30.98 -5.11 -20.38
N ASP A 322 -32.11 -5.83 -20.27
CA ASP A 322 -32.34 -6.83 -19.21
C ASP A 322 -31.68 -8.20 -19.50
N LYS A 323 -30.86 -8.30 -20.55
CA LYS A 323 -30.20 -9.55 -20.94
C LYS A 323 -28.81 -9.66 -20.32
N VAL A 324 -28.54 -10.86 -19.78
CA VAL A 324 -27.21 -11.27 -19.34
C VAL A 324 -26.70 -12.39 -20.24
N PHE A 325 -25.46 -12.22 -20.67
CA PHE A 325 -24.75 -13.17 -21.52
C PHE A 325 -23.59 -13.75 -20.74
N VAL A 326 -23.47 -15.07 -20.80
CA VAL A 326 -22.44 -15.82 -20.11
C VAL A 326 -21.69 -16.64 -21.16
N ALA A 327 -20.38 -16.45 -21.23
CA ALA A 327 -19.51 -17.29 -22.04
C ALA A 327 -18.86 -18.36 -21.16
N LEU A 328 -18.99 -19.61 -21.58
CA LEU A 328 -18.49 -20.78 -20.87
C LEU A 328 -17.47 -21.53 -21.73
N GLU A 329 -16.43 -22.06 -21.11
CA GLU A 329 -15.58 -23.11 -21.67
C GLU A 329 -15.65 -24.32 -20.74
N GLY A 330 -16.42 -25.35 -21.13
CA GLY A 330 -16.84 -26.39 -20.20
C GLY A 330 -17.64 -25.78 -19.05
N ASP A 331 -17.22 -26.06 -17.81
CA ASP A 331 -17.86 -25.55 -16.59
C ASP A 331 -17.24 -24.22 -16.10
N ILE A 332 -16.33 -23.62 -16.86
CA ILE A 332 -15.60 -22.41 -16.46
C ILE A 332 -16.23 -21.18 -17.11
N ILE A 333 -16.67 -20.23 -16.27
CA ILE A 333 -17.09 -18.90 -16.75
C ILE A 333 -15.88 -18.12 -17.24
N LYS A 334 -15.87 -17.81 -18.54
CA LYS A 334 -14.88 -16.96 -19.19
C LYS A 334 -15.31 -15.50 -19.23
N SER A 335 -16.61 -15.23 -19.34
CA SER A 335 -17.14 -13.87 -19.42
C SER A 335 -18.58 -13.80 -18.92
N ILE A 336 -18.92 -12.71 -18.24
CA ILE A 336 -20.30 -12.32 -17.93
C ILE A 336 -20.52 -10.89 -18.39
N ILE A 337 -21.50 -10.67 -19.27
CA ILE A 337 -21.84 -9.37 -19.85
C ILE A 337 -23.27 -9.03 -19.48
N CYS A 338 -23.47 -7.82 -18.96
CA CYS A 338 -24.77 -7.29 -18.57
C CYS A 338 -24.96 -5.95 -19.30
N LEU A 339 -26.11 -5.79 -19.96
CA LEU A 339 -26.38 -4.66 -20.84
C LEU A 339 -26.97 -3.42 -20.14
N SER A 340 -27.42 -3.56 -18.89
CA SER A 340 -27.80 -2.45 -17.99
C SER A 340 -26.83 -2.28 -16.82
N ASP A 341 -26.77 -1.06 -16.29
CA ASP A 341 -26.20 -0.74 -14.98
C ASP A 341 -27.13 -1.34 -13.90
N ASN A 342 -26.99 -2.65 -13.68
CA ASN A 342 -27.97 -3.42 -12.93
C ASN A 342 -28.07 -2.98 -11.47
N SER A 343 -29.30 -2.74 -11.03
CA SER A 343 -29.67 -2.56 -9.63
C SER A 343 -29.38 -3.83 -8.83
N LYS A 344 -29.22 -3.72 -7.50
CA LYS A 344 -29.00 -4.87 -6.61
C LYS A 344 -30.02 -6.00 -6.81
N VAL A 345 -31.27 -5.65 -7.11
CA VAL A 345 -32.36 -6.61 -7.37
C VAL A 345 -32.15 -7.40 -8.66
N GLU A 346 -31.60 -6.79 -9.70
CA GLU A 346 -31.27 -7.49 -10.94
C GLU A 346 -30.07 -8.43 -10.76
N MET A 347 -29.09 -8.04 -9.94
CA MET A 347 -27.94 -8.88 -9.59
C MET A 347 -28.37 -10.16 -8.87
N ASP A 348 -29.29 -10.06 -7.91
CA ASP A 348 -29.87 -11.22 -7.21
C ASP A 348 -30.58 -12.18 -8.18
N ASN A 349 -31.29 -11.64 -9.18
CA ASN A 349 -31.97 -12.44 -10.19
C ASN A 349 -30.98 -13.14 -11.14
N ILE A 350 -29.91 -12.44 -11.52
CA ILE A 350 -28.83 -13.00 -12.34
C ILE A 350 -28.15 -14.15 -11.59
N LYS A 351 -27.83 -13.95 -10.31
CA LYS A 351 -27.26 -14.97 -9.42
C LYS A 351 -28.16 -16.20 -9.35
N LYS A 352 -29.45 -16.05 -9.05
CA LYS A 352 -30.42 -17.16 -9.03
C LYS A 352 -30.51 -17.88 -10.37
N LYS A 353 -30.46 -17.14 -11.48
CA LYS A 353 -30.51 -17.73 -12.82
C LYS A 353 -29.24 -18.52 -13.13
N LEU A 354 -28.07 -18.01 -12.75
CA LEU A 354 -26.81 -18.76 -12.82
C LEU A 354 -26.88 -20.02 -11.96
N GLU A 355 -27.30 -19.91 -10.69
CA GLU A 355 -27.55 -21.04 -9.77
C GLU A 355 -28.50 -22.09 -10.36
N SER A 356 -29.50 -21.68 -11.14
CA SER A 356 -30.41 -22.63 -11.78
C SER A 356 -29.79 -23.47 -12.90
N LEU A 357 -28.59 -23.15 -13.39
CA LEU A 357 -27.92 -23.87 -14.49
C LEU A 357 -27.34 -25.25 -14.08
N GLY A 358 -27.32 -25.59 -12.80
CA GLY A 358 -26.91 -26.90 -12.30
C GLY A 358 -25.43 -27.00 -11.86
N PRO A 359 -25.00 -28.16 -11.31
CA PRO A 359 -23.63 -28.38 -10.85
C PRO A 359 -22.61 -28.48 -12.01
N PRO A 360 -21.30 -28.20 -11.76
CA PRO A 360 -20.68 -27.98 -10.46
C PRO A 360 -20.83 -26.54 -9.97
N TYR A 361 -21.38 -26.39 -8.76
CA TYR A 361 -21.74 -25.12 -8.14
C TYR A 361 -20.53 -24.35 -7.60
N ASN A 362 -19.69 -23.87 -8.51
CA ASN A 362 -18.82 -22.71 -8.31
C ASN A 362 -18.74 -21.95 -9.64
N PHE A 363 -19.79 -21.18 -9.94
CA PHE A 363 -19.83 -20.26 -11.09
C PHE A 363 -18.56 -19.42 -11.20
N TYR A 364 -17.99 -19.10 -10.05
CA TYR A 364 -16.66 -18.55 -9.91
C TYR A 364 -15.69 -19.70 -9.66
N ASN A 365 -15.23 -20.37 -10.72
CA ASN A 365 -14.10 -21.27 -10.58
C ASN A 365 -12.88 -20.41 -10.25
N TYR A 366 -12.45 -20.41 -8.99
CA TYR A 366 -11.23 -19.73 -8.56
C TYR A 366 -10.32 -20.65 -7.77
N LYS A 367 -9.03 -20.32 -7.81
CA LYS A 367 -7.98 -20.94 -7.01
C LYS A 367 -7.32 -19.86 -6.17
N ILE A 368 -7.19 -20.10 -4.86
CA ILE A 368 -6.35 -19.27 -3.99
C ILE A 368 -4.90 -19.67 -4.26
N ILE A 369 -4.07 -18.71 -4.70
CA ILE A 369 -2.70 -18.99 -5.13
C ILE A 369 -1.71 -18.94 -3.95
N ASP A 370 -2.06 -18.21 -2.90
CA ASP A 370 -1.12 -17.86 -1.83
C ASP A 370 -1.79 -17.99 -0.46
N GLU A 371 -1.97 -19.24 -0.01
CA GLU A 371 -2.52 -19.58 1.31
C GLU A 371 -1.46 -19.67 2.41
N ASN A 372 -0.18 -19.78 2.03
CA ASN A 372 0.93 -20.06 2.94
C ASN A 372 1.49 -18.83 3.66
N ASP A 373 1.23 -17.62 3.14
CA ASP A 373 1.62 -16.37 3.80
C ASP A 373 0.55 -15.84 4.75
N ILE A 374 -0.58 -16.52 4.89
CA ILE A 374 -1.65 -16.13 5.79
C ILE A 374 -1.37 -16.71 7.20
N PRO A 375 -0.93 -15.93 8.18
CA PRO A 375 -0.59 -16.40 9.53
C PRO A 375 -1.85 -16.48 10.38
N TRP A 376 -2.65 -17.49 10.11
CA TRP A 376 -3.76 -17.79 10.98
C TRP A 376 -3.38 -19.08 11.66
N ASP A 377 -2.90 -18.98 12.89
CA ASP A 377 -2.82 -20.13 13.78
C ASP A 377 -4.21 -20.81 13.74
N GLY A 378 -4.28 -21.93 13.01
CA GLY A 378 -5.48 -22.72 12.78
C GLY A 378 -6.31 -22.34 11.56
N LEU A 379 -6.05 -23.01 10.42
CA LEU A 379 -7.10 -23.32 9.45
C LEU A 379 -6.73 -24.57 8.65
N ILE A 380 -7.63 -25.54 8.69
CA ILE A 380 -7.60 -26.77 7.90
C ILE A 380 -8.13 -26.44 6.51
N LEU A 381 -7.34 -26.76 5.49
CA LEU A 381 -7.80 -26.81 4.10
C LEU A 381 -8.48 -28.16 3.90
N GLU A 382 -9.80 -28.19 3.81
CA GLU A 382 -10.48 -29.29 3.15
C GLU A 382 -10.31 -29.11 1.64
N THR A 383 -9.21 -29.64 1.10
CA THR A 383 -9.20 -30.07 -0.30
C THR A 383 -10.07 -31.32 -0.41
N PRO A 384 -10.98 -31.42 -1.39
CA PRO A 384 -11.61 -32.69 -1.71
C PRO A 384 -10.54 -33.57 -2.35
N SER A 385 -9.89 -34.40 -1.55
CA SER A 385 -9.18 -35.56 -2.05
C SER A 385 -9.68 -36.81 -1.33
N LYS A 386 -10.04 -37.81 -2.15
CA LYS A 386 -10.59 -39.16 -1.87
C LYS A 386 -12.12 -39.24 -1.78
N GLN A 387 -12.78 -40.24 -2.37
CA GLN A 387 -12.50 -41.30 -3.36
C GLN A 387 -13.80 -42.12 -3.42
N ILE A 388 -14.12 -42.72 -4.58
CA ILE A 388 -14.85 -44.00 -4.73
C ILE A 388 -16.32 -44.02 -4.24
N SER A 389 -17.26 -43.93 -5.17
CA SER A 389 -17.94 -45.09 -5.79
C SER A 389 -18.72 -44.63 -7.01
#